data_AF-A0A830DIN2-F1
#
_entry.id   AF-A0A830DIN2-F1
#
_cell.length_a   1.000
_cell.length_b   1.000
_cell.length_c   1.000
_cell.angle_alpha   90.00
_cell.angle_beta   90.00
_cell.angle_gamma   90.00
#
_symmetry.space_group_name_H-M   'P 1'
#
loop_
_entity.id
_entity.type
_entity.pdbx_description
1 polymer ?
#
loop_
_entity_poly.entity_id
_entity_poly.type
_entity_poly.pdbx_seq_one_letter_code
_entity_poly.pdbx_strand_id
1 'polypeptide(L)'
;MGVFKSASKCSMVGIQGIAWAFGGMIFALVYCTAGISCGHINPAVTFGLFLARKLSLTRAVFYIVMQCRGAICGAGVFKGFGPSLYQTKGGGSNVVAHGYTKGSGLGAEIIGTFVLIYTVFSATDAKRNSRDSHVPVSALSAM
;
A
#
# COMPACT_ATOMS: atom_id res chain seq x y z
N MET A 1 30.15 3.28 3.38
CA MET A 1 28.98 4.18 3.23
C MET A 1 29.16 5.01 1.96
N GLY A 2 28.65 4.51 0.83
CA GLY A 2 28.75 5.19 -0.46
C GLY A 2 27.51 6.03 -0.73
N VAL A 3 27.59 7.33 -0.50
CA VAL A 3 26.58 8.27 -0.99
C VAL A 3 26.87 8.52 -2.46
N PHE A 4 26.09 7.91 -3.35
CA PHE A 4 26.08 8.29 -4.76
C PHE A 4 25.53 9.72 -4.87
N LYS A 5 26.41 10.69 -5.12
CA LYS A 5 26.01 12.06 -5.44
C LYS A 5 25.29 12.04 -6.80
N SER A 6 24.00 12.33 -6.78
CA SER A 6 23.18 12.44 -7.99
C SER A 6 23.52 13.71 -8.77
N ALA A 7 23.65 13.62 -10.10
CA ALA A 7 24.15 14.68 -10.97
C ALA A 7 23.21 15.89 -11.13
N SER A 8 21.97 15.86 -10.61
CA SER A 8 21.08 17.02 -10.59
C SER A 8 20.04 16.92 -9.46
N LYS A 9 19.59 18.07 -8.92
CA LYS A 9 18.55 18.16 -7.88
C LYS A 9 17.23 17.47 -8.25
N CYS A 10 16.93 17.33 -9.55
CA CYS A 10 15.73 16.64 -10.05
C CYS A 10 15.77 15.11 -9.87
N SER A 11 16.94 14.50 -9.81
CA SER A 11 17.06 13.03 -9.67
C SER A 11 16.75 12.53 -8.26
N MET A 12 16.75 13.40 -7.24
CA MET A 12 16.42 13.02 -5.86
C MET A 12 14.91 12.81 -5.65
N VAL A 13 14.06 13.39 -6.50
CA VAL A 13 12.60 13.19 -6.44
C VAL A 13 12.19 11.83 -7.04
N GLY A 14 13.07 11.13 -7.75
CA GLY A 14 12.74 9.88 -8.44
C GLY A 14 12.16 8.79 -7.54
N ILE A 15 13.01 8.00 -6.87
CA ILE A 15 12.54 6.89 -6.02
C ILE A 15 11.87 7.39 -4.73
N GLN A 16 12.40 8.48 -4.16
CA GLN A 16 11.90 9.04 -2.91
C GLN A 16 10.52 9.70 -3.08
N GLY A 17 10.29 10.39 -4.21
CA GLY A 17 9.00 10.98 -4.54
C GLY A 17 7.94 9.93 -4.82
N ILE A 18 8.30 8.83 -5.51
CA ILE A 18 7.41 7.67 -5.68
C ILE A 18 7.03 7.08 -4.32
N ALA A 19 8.00 6.89 -3.42
CA ALA A 19 7.75 6.38 -2.07
C ALA A 19 6.82 7.29 -1.26
N TRP A 20 7.03 8.61 -1.29
CA TRP A 20 6.15 9.58 -0.63
C TRP A 20 4.75 9.63 -1.24
N ALA A 21 4.63 9.54 -2.57
CA ALA A 21 3.34 9.54 -3.24
C ALA A 21 2.53 8.29 -2.87
N PHE A 22 3.14 7.10 -2.91
CA PHE A 22 2.48 5.85 -2.51
C PHE A 22 2.08 5.87 -1.03
N GLY A 23 3.04 6.17 -0.14
CA GLY A 23 2.78 6.20 1.30
C GLY A 23 1.76 7.27 1.70
N GLY A 24 1.88 8.48 1.13
CA GLY A 24 0.97 9.59 1.39
C GLY A 24 -0.45 9.32 0.90
N MET A 25 -0.61 8.72 -0.28
CA MET A 25 -1.95 8.35 -0.78
C MET A 25 -2.58 7.23 0.05
N ILE A 26 -1.82 6.21 0.46
CA ILE A 26 -2.34 5.17 1.37
C ILE A 26 -2.74 5.79 2.71
N PHE A 27 -1.92 6.69 3.27
CA PHE A 27 -2.24 7.38 4.52
C PHE A 27 -3.56 8.18 4.40
N ALA A 28 -3.72 8.98 3.34
CA ALA A 28 -4.94 9.74 3.11
C ALA A 28 -6.17 8.82 2.92
N LEU A 29 -6.04 7.76 2.11
CA LEU A 29 -7.13 6.82 1.87
C LEU A 29 -7.54 6.08 3.15
N VAL A 30 -6.58 5.60 3.93
CA VAL A 30 -6.87 4.94 5.21
C VAL A 30 -7.48 5.93 6.19
N TYR A 31 -6.96 7.15 6.29
CA TYR A 31 -7.54 8.18 7.17
C TYR A 31 -9.03 8.43 6.87
N CYS A 32 -9.40 8.50 5.58
CA CYS A 32 -10.79 8.70 5.18
C CYS A 32 -11.65 7.43 5.28
N THR A 33 -11.09 6.24 5.09
CA THR A 33 -11.87 4.99 4.93
C THR A 33 -11.80 4.04 6.14
N ALA A 34 -10.92 4.30 7.10
CA ALA A 34 -10.73 3.46 8.29
C ALA A 34 -12.02 3.33 9.12
N GLY A 35 -12.81 4.41 9.23
CA GLY A 35 -14.10 4.40 9.96
C GLY A 35 -15.24 3.64 9.29
N ILE A 36 -15.08 3.24 8.04
CA ILE A 36 -16.14 2.52 7.29
C ILE A 36 -15.72 1.08 7.02
N SER A 37 -14.48 0.87 6.57
CA SER A 37 -14.01 -0.40 6.00
C SER A 37 -12.68 -0.89 6.59
N CYS A 38 -12.18 -0.24 7.65
CA CYS A 38 -10.84 -0.43 8.22
C CYS A 38 -9.68 -0.14 7.26
N GLY A 39 -9.95 0.35 6.05
CA GLY A 39 -8.93 0.83 5.12
C GLY A 39 -7.99 -0.26 4.63
N HIS A 40 -8.48 -1.47 4.35
CA HIS A 40 -7.59 -2.57 3.93
C HIS A 40 -6.80 -2.22 2.66
N ILE A 41 -7.48 -1.69 1.62
CA ILE A 41 -6.98 -1.13 0.33
C ILE A 41 -6.07 -2.07 -0.51
N ASN A 42 -5.41 -3.05 0.11
CA ASN A 42 -4.53 -4.05 -0.44
C ASN A 42 -5.07 -5.49 -0.20
N PRO A 43 -5.19 -6.31 -1.26
CA PRO A 43 -5.60 -7.72 -1.15
C PRO A 43 -4.76 -8.55 -0.17
N ALA A 44 -3.44 -8.33 -0.09
CA ALA A 44 -2.55 -9.03 0.83
C ALA A 44 -2.84 -8.65 2.29
N VAL A 45 -3.18 -7.38 2.56
CA VAL A 45 -3.61 -6.93 3.89
C VAL A 45 -4.95 -7.59 4.26
N THR A 46 -5.91 -7.59 3.34
CA THR A 46 -7.21 -8.26 3.54
C THR A 46 -7.02 -9.75 3.86
N PHE A 47 -6.12 -10.41 3.13
CA PHE A 47 -5.79 -11.81 3.37
C PHE A 47 -5.10 -12.03 4.72
N GLY A 48 -4.20 -11.13 5.13
CA GLY A 48 -3.57 -11.15 6.45
C GLY A 48 -4.61 -11.06 7.58
N LEU A 49 -5.57 -10.14 7.49
CA LEU A 49 -6.66 -10.04 8.48
C LEU A 49 -7.59 -11.27 8.45
N PHE A 50 -7.81 -11.86 7.28
CA PHE A 50 -8.54 -13.13 7.16
C PHE A 50 -7.82 -14.27 7.90
N LEU A 51 -6.51 -14.42 7.72
CA LEU A 51 -5.70 -15.42 8.42
C LEU A 51 -5.66 -15.19 9.94
N ALA A 52 -5.65 -13.93 10.37
CA ALA A 52 -5.79 -13.55 11.78
C ALA A 52 -7.21 -13.73 12.35
N ARG A 53 -8.14 -14.29 11.56
CA ARG A 53 -9.56 -14.52 11.92
C ARG A 53 -10.31 -13.24 12.32
N LYS A 54 -9.86 -12.09 11.82
CA LYS A 54 -10.52 -10.78 12.00
C LYS A 54 -11.54 -10.48 10.91
N LEU A 55 -11.60 -11.30 9.85
CA LEU A 55 -12.50 -11.15 8.71
C LEU A 55 -13.08 -12.51 8.29
N SER A 56 -14.36 -12.56 7.92
CA SER A 56 -14.96 -13.78 7.37
C SER A 56 -14.53 -14.03 5.91
N LEU A 57 -14.53 -15.29 5.46
CA LEU A 57 -14.10 -15.66 4.11
C LEU A 57 -14.90 -14.90 3.03
N THR A 58 -16.22 -14.88 3.15
CA THR A 58 -17.10 -14.19 2.20
C THR A 58 -16.76 -12.71 2.10
N ARG A 59 -16.55 -12.04 3.24
CA ARG A 59 -16.14 -10.63 3.25
C ARG A 59 -14.76 -10.47 2.62
N ALA A 60 -13.79 -11.31 2.96
CA ALA A 60 -12.44 -11.26 2.38
C ALA A 60 -12.46 -11.32 0.85
N VAL A 61 -13.25 -12.23 0.27
CA VAL A 61 -13.38 -12.35 -1.20
C VAL A 61 -13.99 -11.09 -1.80
N PHE A 62 -15.10 -10.58 -1.25
CA PHE A 62 -15.71 -9.34 -1.75
C PHE A 62 -14.77 -8.14 -1.65
N TYR A 63 -14.04 -8.02 -0.54
CA TYR A 63 -13.02 -6.99 -0.38
C TYR A 63 -11.97 -7.09 -1.48
N ILE A 64 -11.40 -8.27 -1.73
CA ILE A 64 -10.34 -8.45 -2.73
C ILE A 64 -10.86 -8.08 -4.14
N VAL A 65 -12.05 -8.54 -4.51
CA VAL A 65 -12.66 -8.23 -5.81
C VAL A 65 -12.84 -6.71 -5.99
N MET A 66 -13.38 -6.03 -4.98
CA MET A 66 -13.59 -4.59 -5.04
C MET A 66 -12.28 -3.80 -5.06
N GLN A 67 -11.25 -4.27 -4.35
CA GLN A 67 -9.91 -3.68 -4.40
C GLN A 67 -9.28 -3.79 -5.79
N CYS A 68 -9.37 -4.97 -6.43
CA CYS A 68 -8.89 -5.16 -7.79
C CYS A 68 -9.66 -4.27 -8.80
N ARG A 69 -10.98 -4.18 -8.68
CA ARG A 69 -11.79 -3.29 -9.54
C ARG A 69 -11.43 -1.82 -9.35
N GLY A 70 -11.22 -1.39 -8.10
CA GLY A 70 -10.77 -0.03 -7.78
C GLY A 70 -9.39 0.28 -8.39
N ALA A 71 -8.44 -0.65 -8.28
CA ALA A 71 -7.11 -0.50 -8.88
C ALA A 71 -7.17 -0.40 -10.42
N ILE A 72 -7.97 -1.23 -11.08
CA ILE A 72 -8.18 -1.16 -12.54
C ILE A 72 -8.81 0.18 -12.94
N CYS A 73 -9.82 0.64 -12.21
CA CYS A 73 -10.46 1.93 -12.45
C CYS A 73 -9.47 3.08 -12.30
N GLY A 74 -8.69 3.10 -11.20
CA GLY A 74 -7.66 4.13 -10.96
C GLY A 74 -6.58 4.15 -12.05
N ALA A 75 -6.11 2.98 -12.49
CA ALA A 75 -5.17 2.87 -13.60
C ALA A 75 -5.79 3.37 -14.92
N GLY A 76 -7.08 3.11 -15.16
CA GLY A 76 -7.82 3.62 -16.31
C GLY A 76 -7.95 5.14 -16.31
N VAL A 77 -8.25 5.73 -15.15
CA VAL A 77 -8.30 7.20 -14.97
C VAL A 77 -6.94 7.82 -15.28
N PHE A 78 -5.85 7.27 -14.74
CA PHE A 78 -4.50 7.75 -15.04
C PHE A 78 -4.15 7.64 -16.53
N LYS A 79 -4.53 6.53 -17.18
CA LYS A 79 -4.39 6.36 -18.63
C LYS A 79 -5.16 7.42 -19.43
N GLY A 80 -6.35 7.82 -18.95
CA GLY A 80 -7.16 8.87 -19.58
C GLY A 80 -6.52 10.25 -19.51
N PHE A 81 -5.87 10.60 -18.41
CA PHE A 81 -5.21 11.91 -18.25
C PHE A 81 -3.86 12.02 -18.98
N GLY A 82 -3.11 10.93 -19.09
CA GLY A 82 -1.74 10.96 -19.62
C GLY A 82 -1.40 9.70 -20.41
N PRO A 83 -2.03 9.45 -21.57
CA PRO A 83 -1.90 8.19 -22.29
C PRO A 83 -0.46 7.91 -22.77
N SER A 84 0.27 8.95 -23.21
CA SER A 84 1.66 8.83 -23.66
C SER A 84 2.62 8.46 -22.52
N LEU A 85 2.46 9.11 -21.36
CA LEU A 85 3.23 8.81 -20.15
C LEU A 85 2.90 7.41 -19.61
N TYR A 86 1.62 7.05 -19.61
CA TYR A 86 1.16 5.71 -19.23
C TYR A 86 1.84 4.63 -20.08
N GLN A 87 1.82 4.78 -21.41
CA GLN A 87 2.43 3.81 -22.34
C GLN A 87 3.95 3.72 -22.14
N THR A 88 4.62 4.86 -22.00
CA THR A 88 6.09 4.95 -21.90
C THR A 88 6.60 4.38 -20.57
N LYS A 89 5.83 4.49 -19.49
CA LYS A 89 6.18 3.99 -18.15
C LYS A 89 5.54 2.65 -17.82
N GLY A 90 4.93 1.96 -18.80
CA GLY A 90 4.28 0.66 -18.60
C GLY A 90 3.15 0.69 -17.56
N GLY A 91 2.46 1.83 -17.43
CA GLY A 91 1.38 2.03 -16.48
C GLY A 91 1.80 1.98 -15.00
N GLY A 92 3.11 2.06 -14.70
CA GLY A 92 3.62 1.92 -13.35
C GLY A 92 3.67 0.47 -12.85
N SER A 93 3.72 -0.50 -13.77
CA SER A 93 3.80 -1.92 -13.41
C SER A 93 5.11 -2.26 -12.67
N ASN A 94 4.99 -3.07 -11.62
CA ASN A 94 6.13 -3.53 -10.85
C ASN A 94 6.92 -4.57 -11.66
N VAL A 95 8.20 -4.30 -11.88
CA VAL A 95 9.14 -5.20 -12.56
C VAL A 95 10.38 -5.41 -11.71
N VAL A 96 10.93 -6.62 -11.73
CA VAL A 96 12.20 -6.90 -11.05
C VAL A 96 13.30 -6.15 -11.76
N ALA A 97 14.08 -5.37 -11.01
CA ALA A 97 15.18 -4.57 -11.56
C ALA A 97 16.22 -5.45 -12.26
N HIS A 98 16.79 -4.94 -13.35
CA HIS A 98 17.79 -5.66 -14.14
C HIS A 98 19.01 -6.00 -13.26
N GLY A 99 19.48 -7.24 -13.34
CA GLY A 99 20.56 -7.75 -12.49
C GLY A 99 20.10 -8.41 -11.18
N TYR A 100 18.81 -8.40 -10.87
CA TYR A 100 18.24 -9.15 -9.74
C TYR A 100 17.51 -10.40 -10.22
N THR A 101 17.62 -11.48 -9.44
CA THR A 101 16.88 -12.71 -9.71
C THR A 101 15.42 -12.58 -9.29
N LYS A 102 14.55 -13.40 -9.87
CA LYS A 102 13.15 -13.51 -9.43
C LYS A 102 13.04 -13.88 -7.94
N GLY A 103 13.98 -14.66 -7.41
CA GLY A 103 14.04 -15.00 -5.99
C GLY A 103 14.35 -13.79 -5.09
N SER A 104 15.25 -12.91 -5.52
CA SER A 104 15.54 -11.65 -4.80
C SER A 104 14.34 -10.72 -4.81
N GLY A 105 13.63 -10.61 -5.94
CA GLY A 105 12.37 -9.86 -6.03
C GLY A 105 11.29 -10.41 -5.11
N LEU A 106 11.10 -11.74 -5.09
CA LEU A 106 10.16 -12.40 -4.19
C LEU A 106 10.50 -12.13 -2.71
N GLY A 107 11.78 -12.22 -2.34
CA GLY A 107 12.21 -11.92 -0.98
C GLY A 107 11.90 -10.48 -0.55
N ALA A 108 12.11 -9.51 -1.46
CA ALA A 108 11.77 -8.11 -1.21
C ALA A 108 10.26 -7.91 -1.00
N GLU A 109 9.42 -8.53 -1.82
CA GLU A 109 7.95 -8.45 -1.71
C GLU A 109 7.43 -9.09 -0.40
N ILE A 110 8.03 -10.21 0.04
CA ILE A 110 7.69 -10.86 1.31
C ILE A 110 7.99 -9.94 2.49
N ILE A 111 9.20 -9.36 2.52
CA ILE A 111 9.60 -8.45 3.61
C ILE A 111 8.73 -7.19 3.59
N GLY A 112 8.50 -6.59 2.42
CA GLY A 112 7.67 -5.39 2.28
C GLY A 112 6.23 -5.62 2.72
N THR A 113 5.63 -6.75 2.33
CA THR A 113 4.27 -7.11 2.72
C THR A 113 4.18 -7.43 4.21
N PHE A 114 5.18 -8.11 4.77
CA PHE A 114 5.26 -8.36 6.21
C PHE A 114 5.25 -7.06 7.00
N VAL A 115 6.10 -6.09 6.63
CA VAL A 115 6.14 -4.77 7.28
C VAL A 115 4.79 -4.07 7.16
N LEU A 116 4.19 -4.06 5.97
CA LEU A 116 2.87 -3.46 5.74
C LEU A 116 1.80 -4.07 6.67
N ILE A 117 1.68 -5.39 6.68
CA ILE A 117 0.69 -6.11 7.50
C ILE A 117 0.97 -5.92 9.00
N TYR A 118 2.24 -5.96 9.41
CA TYR A 118 2.64 -5.68 10.79
C TYR A 118 2.23 -4.28 11.22
N THR A 119 2.44 -3.26 10.38
CA THR A 119 1.99 -1.89 10.65
C THR A 119 0.47 -1.82 10.76
N VAL A 120 -0.29 -2.50 9.90
CA VAL A 120 -1.75 -2.56 10.02
C VAL A 120 -2.16 -3.18 11.35
N PHE A 121 -1.65 -4.37 11.68
CA PHE A 121 -1.98 -5.00 12.96
C PHE A 121 -1.60 -4.11 14.16
N SER A 122 -0.43 -3.48 14.13
CA SER A 122 0.03 -2.57 15.19
C SER A 122 -0.82 -1.31 15.32
N ALA A 123 -1.40 -0.81 14.22
CA ALA A 123 -2.33 0.32 14.22
C ALA A 123 -3.75 -0.08 14.68
N THR A 124 -4.15 -1.33 14.43
CA THR A 124 -5.47 -1.86 14.82
C THR A 124 -5.51 -2.53 16.21
N ASP A 125 -4.38 -2.74 16.87
CA ASP A 125 -4.32 -3.41 18.17
C ASP A 125 -4.89 -2.53 19.30
N ALA A 126 -6.09 -2.90 19.76
CA ALA A 126 -6.83 -2.24 20.84
C ALA A 126 -6.13 -2.30 22.21
N LYS A 127 -5.09 -3.13 22.38
CA LYS A 127 -4.33 -3.23 23.65
C LYS A 127 -3.33 -2.09 23.84
N ARG A 128 -3.13 -1.23 22.83
CA ARG A 128 -2.31 -0.03 22.93
C ARG A 128 -3.12 1.07 23.62
N ASN A 129 -2.97 1.16 24.94
CA ASN A 129 -3.60 2.15 25.80
C ASN A 129 -3.55 3.55 25.18
N SER A 130 -4.73 4.18 25.08
CA SER A 130 -5.03 5.52 24.61
C SER A 130 -4.22 6.59 25.34
N ARG A 131 -2.98 6.81 24.89
CA ARG A 131 -2.17 7.98 25.28
C ARG A 131 -1.86 8.76 24.01
N ASP A 132 -2.69 9.76 23.77
CA ASP A 132 -2.43 10.96 22.99
C ASP A 132 -1.82 10.74 21.59
N SER A 133 -2.63 10.32 20.62
CA SER A 133 -2.21 10.34 19.22
C SER A 133 -3.37 10.63 18.29
N HIS A 134 -3.20 11.63 17.44
CA HIS A 134 -4.07 12.10 16.35
C HIS A 134 -4.27 11.07 15.22
N VAL A 135 -4.16 9.78 15.55
CA VAL A 135 -4.43 8.65 14.68
C VAL A 135 -5.93 8.37 14.85
N PRO A 136 -6.70 8.11 13.78
CA PRO A 136 -8.13 7.79 13.87
C PRO A 136 -8.32 6.37 14.44
N VAL A 137 -7.96 6.19 15.72
CA VAL A 137 -8.05 4.94 16.47
C VAL A 137 -9.48 4.69 16.95
N SER A 138 -10.28 5.74 17.11
CA SER A 138 -11.68 5.64 17.56
C SER A 138 -12.60 4.87 16.60
N ALA A 139 -12.22 4.76 15.33
CA ALA A 139 -12.94 4.01 14.31
C ALA A 139 -12.63 2.49 14.28
N LEU A 140 -11.47 2.09 14.83
CA LEU A 140 -10.98 0.70 14.81
C LEU A 140 -11.30 -0.06 16.10
N SER A 141 -11.73 0.65 17.15
CA SER A 141 -12.10 0.07 18.45
C SER A 141 -13.43 -0.71 18.45
N ALA A 142 -14.14 -0.78 17.32
CA ALA A 142 -15.45 -1.44 17.22
C ALA A 142 -15.40 -2.82 16.53
N MET A 143 -14.22 -3.43 16.40
CA MET A 143 -14.05 -4.82 15.98
C MET A 143 -14.05 -5.79 17.15
#